data_AF-A0A0R2DM82-F1
#
_entry.id   AF-A0A0R2DM82-F1
#
_cell.length_a   1.000
_cell.length_b   1.000
_cell.length_c   1.000
_cell.angle_alpha   90.00
_cell.angle_beta   90.00
_cell.angle_gamma   90.00
#
_symmetry.space_group_name_H-M   'P 1'
#
loop_
_entity.id
_entity.type
_entity.pdbx_description
1 polymer ?
#
loop_
_entity_poly.entity_id
_entity_poly.type
_entity_poly.pdbx_seq_one_letter_code
_entity_poly.pdbx_strand_id
1 'polypeptide(L)' 'MDLFYYYVGEVVSWFGLIALCVSFGYWLSESVHAMGGWKAWAIDFFGLELKEEQK' A
#
# COMPACT_ATOMS: atom_id res chain seq x y z
N MET A 1 -35.43 -8.96 6.14
CA MET A 1 -34.39 -8.39 7.03
C MET A 1 -33.00 -8.84 6.57
N ASP A 2 -32.75 -10.13 6.36
CA ASP A 2 -31.44 -10.64 5.89
C ASP A 2 -30.89 -10.04 4.59
N LEU A 3 -31.72 -9.87 3.56
CA LEU A 3 -31.25 -9.33 2.27
C LEU A 3 -30.71 -7.90 2.38
N PHE A 4 -31.33 -7.09 3.25
CA PHE A 4 -30.93 -5.70 3.48
C PHE A 4 -29.61 -5.64 4.25
N TYR A 5 -29.45 -6.46 5.29
CA TYR A 5 -28.18 -6.55 6.03
C TYR A 5 -27.05 -7.11 5.19
N TYR A 6 -27.32 -8.06 4.28
CA TYR A 6 -26.31 -8.57 3.35
C TYR A 6 -25.83 -7.47 2.39
N TYR A 7 -26.77 -6.74 1.77
CA TYR A 7 -26.41 -5.67 0.83
C TYR A 7 -25.72 -4.49 1.51
N VAL A 8 -26.21 -4.06 2.68
CA VAL A 8 -25.58 -2.99 3.46
C VAL A 8 -24.22 -3.42 3.99
N GLY A 9 -24.10 -4.66 4.49
CA GLY A 9 -22.83 -5.22 4.96
C GLY A 9 -21.80 -5.35 3.85
N GLU A 10 -22.22 -5.77 2.65
CA GLU A 10 -21.38 -5.83 1.46
C GLU A 10 -20.91 -4.44 1.03
N VAL A 11 -21.80 -3.45 0.99
CA VAL A 11 -21.43 -2.08 0.64
C VAL A 11 -20.42 -1.51 1.65
N VAL A 12 -20.66 -1.69 2.95
CA VAL A 12 -19.75 -1.20 4.00
C VAL A 12 -18.39 -1.91 3.96
N SER A 13 -18.36 -3.21 3.66
CA SER A 13 -17.09 -3.95 3.54
C SER A 13 -16.26 -3.50 2.35
N TRP A 14 -16.90 -3.22 1.20
CA TRP A 14 -16.21 -2.65 0.02
C TRP A 14 -15.65 -1.26 0.30
N PHE A 15 -16.45 -0.36 0.90
CA PHE A 15 -15.95 0.98 1.26
C PHE A 15 -14.84 0.91 2.32
N GLY A 16 -14.96 0.02 3.30
CA GLY A 16 -13.90 -0.23 4.28
C GLY A 16 -12.62 -0.75 3.63
N LEU A 17 -12.72 -1.69 2.69
CA LEU A 17 -11.58 -2.23 1.95
C LEU A 17 -10.90 -1.15 1.10
N ILE A 18 -11.69 -0.33 0.38
CA ILE A 18 -11.15 0.79 -0.42
C ILE A 18 -10.44 1.80 0.49
N ALA A 19 -11.05 2.18 1.62
CA ALA A 19 -10.44 3.10 2.57
C ALA A 19 -9.11 2.55 3.10
N LEU A 20 -9.06 1.27 3.47
CA LEU A 20 -7.83 0.61 3.91
C LEU A 20 -6.76 0.59 2.81
N CYS A 21 -7.13 0.26 1.57
CA CYS A 21 -6.20 0.28 0.44
C CYS A 21 -5.62 1.68 0.19
N VAL A 22 -6.45 2.73 0.28
CA VAL A 22 -6.00 4.12 0.11
C VAL A 22 -5.11 4.55 1.25
N SER A 23 -5.49 4.29 2.50
CA SER A 23 -4.66 4.62 3.68
C SER A 23 -3.32 3.89 3.65
N PHE A 24 -3.32 2.59 3.30
CA PHE A 24 -2.09 1.81 3.15
C PHE A 24 -1.22 2.35 2.01
N GLY A 25 -1.82 2.69 0.87
CA GLY A 25 -1.11 3.29 -0.26
C GLY A 25 -0.51 4.66 0.07
N TYR A 26 -1.21 5.48 0.86
CA TYR A 26 -0.69 6.76 1.33
C TYR A 26 0.52 6.56 2.25
N TRP A 27 0.41 5.67 3.24
CA TRP A 27 1.52 5.36 4.15
C TRP A 27 2.73 4.78 3.42
N LEU A 28 2.49 3.88 2.45
CA LEU A 28 3.53 3.34 1.59
C LEU A 28 4.20 4.47 0.77
N SER A 29 3.42 5.35 0.15
CA SER A 29 3.94 6.49 -0.61
C SER A 29 4.77 7.42 0.26
N GLU A 30 4.36 7.66 1.50
CA GLU A 30 5.12 8.47 2.46
C GLU A 30 6.45 7.79 2.83
N SER A 31 6.43 6.48 3.08
CA SER A 31 7.65 5.70 3.36
C SER A 31 8.63 5.71 2.19
N VAL A 32 8.11 5.59 0.96
CA VAL A 32 8.90 5.65 -0.27
C VAL A 32 9.52 7.04 -0.43
N HIS A 33 8.75 8.09 -0.15
CA HIS A 33 9.26 9.46 -0.23
C HIS A 33 10.33 9.74 0.82
N ALA A 34 10.13 9.27 2.06
CA ALA A 34 11.09 9.40 3.16
C ALA A 34 12.42 8.68 2.87
N MET A 35 12.38 7.55 2.17
CA MET A 35 13.58 6.82 1.73
C MET A 35 14.27 7.41 0.49
N GLY A 36 13.75 8.49 -0.10
CA GLY A 36 14.35 9.13 -1.28
C GLY A 36 13.89 8.53 -2.62
N GLY A 37 12.77 7.82 -2.63
CA GLY A 37 12.10 7.33 -3.84
C GLY A 37 12.03 5.81 -3.94
N TRP A 38 11.25 5.34 -4.92
CA TRP A 38 10.92 3.92 -5.10
C TRP A 38 12.13 3.00 -5.26
N LYS A 39 13.20 3.49 -5.90
CA LYS A 39 14.42 2.72 -6.10
C LYS A 39 15.08 2.38 -4.76
N ALA A 40 15.32 3.38 -3.91
CA ALA A 40 15.93 3.20 -2.60
C ALA A 40 15.05 2.36 -1.67
N TRP A 41 13.73 2.64 -1.66
CA TRP A 41 12.77 1.85 -0.89
C TRP A 41 12.73 0.38 -1.31
N ALA A 42 12.72 0.08 -2.61
CA ALA A 42 12.73 -1.31 -3.08
C ALA A 42 14.04 -2.03 -2.78
N ILE A 43 15.17 -1.32 -2.86
CA ILE A 43 16.50 -1.86 -2.52
C ILE A 43 16.55 -2.26 -1.04
N ASP A 44 16.09 -1.38 -0.15
CA ASP A 44 16.02 -1.65 1.29
C ASP A 44 15.04 -2.78 1.61
N PHE A 45 13.83 -2.74 1.03
CA PHE A 45 12.76 -3.71 1.30
C PHE A 45 13.09 -5.12 0.80
N PHE A 46 13.70 -5.26 -0.38
CA PHE A 46 14.10 -6.55 -0.93
C PHE A 46 15.51 -6.98 -0.50
N GLY A 47 16.23 -6.16 0.28
CA GLY A 47 17.62 -6.41 0.66
C GLY A 47 18.55 -6.54 -0.55
N LEU A 48 18.22 -5.87 -1.66
CA LEU A 48 19.01 -5.90 -2.88
C LEU A 48 20.20 -4.96 -2.73
N GLU A 49 21.33 -5.45 -2.23
CA GLU A 49 22.57 -4.67 -2.22
C GLU A 49 22.82 -4.07 -3.61
N LEU A 50 22.88 -2.74 -3.68
CA LEU A 50 23.37 -2.04 -4.86
C LEU A 50 24.80 -2.51 -5.08
N LYS A 51 24.98 -3.43 -6.03
CA LYS A 51 26.23 -3.45 -6.79
C LYS A 51 26.29 -2.09 -7.46
N GLU A 52 27.00 -1.15 -6.84
CA GLU A 52 27.51 0.02 -7.53
C GLU A 52 28.25 -0.52 -8.75
N GLU A 53 27.61 -0.50 -9.91
CA GLU A 53 28.32 -0.52 -11.17
C GLU A 53 29.15 0.76 -11.18
N GLN A 54 30.37 0.65 -10.66
CA GLN A 54 31.45 1.53 -11.05
C GLN A 54 31.64 1.36 -12.56
N LYS A 55 31.07 2.26 -13.35
CA LYS A 55 31.56 2.54 -14.69
C LYS A 55 31.21 3.94 -15.17
#